data_AF-A0A0M0KB07-F1
#
_entry.id   AF-A0A0M0KB07-F1
#
_cell.length_a   1.000
_cell.length_b   1.000
_cell.length_c   1.000
_cell.angle_alpha   90.00
_cell.angle_beta   90.00
_cell.angle_gamma   90.00
#
_symmetry.space_group_name_H-M   'P 1'
#
loop_
_entity.id
_entity.type
_entity.pdbx_description
1 polymer ?
#
loop_
_entity_poly.entity_id
_entity_poly.type
_entity_poly.pdbx_seq_one_letter_code
_entity_poly.pdbx_strand_id
1 'polypeptide(L)'
;MPPAALPSAAEADAEAEKILVHSPVLDRLEEFFSDPSVTSAINDFCCAHASVTPLAEGAEHPLEYHTAFLEYAKLIEEQVAAFMAEHGFSEEDIVIAALHAPPGVHTCIDYLLASTEYTAFLQLMGQFNSLADAVDDTNDYKDS
;
A
#
# COMPACT_ATOMS: atom_id res chain seq x y z
N MET A 1 -28.93 -8.66 48.78
CA MET A 1 -28.20 -9.12 47.57
C MET A 1 -28.14 -7.93 46.63
N PRO A 2 -26.97 -7.33 46.37
CA PRO A 2 -26.87 -6.30 45.34
C PRO A 2 -27.01 -6.93 43.94
N PRO A 3 -27.57 -6.20 42.96
CA PRO A 3 -27.71 -6.69 41.60
C PRO A 3 -26.35 -6.78 40.91
N ALA A 4 -26.12 -7.87 40.17
CA ALA A 4 -24.96 -8.05 39.32
C ALA A 4 -24.94 -6.93 38.28
N ALA A 5 -23.87 -6.13 38.28
CA ALA A 5 -23.62 -5.13 37.26
C ALA A 5 -23.47 -5.85 35.92
N LEU A 6 -24.29 -5.46 34.94
CA LEU A 6 -24.06 -5.83 33.55
C LEU A 6 -22.75 -5.17 33.09
N PRO A 7 -21.90 -5.88 32.33
CA PRO A 7 -20.71 -5.29 31.74
C PRO A 7 -21.10 -4.11 30.85
N SER A 8 -20.31 -3.05 30.94
CA SER A 8 -20.55 -1.78 30.25
C SER A 8 -20.31 -1.95 28.76
N ALA A 9 -21.13 -1.32 27.91
CA ALA A 9 -20.94 -1.30 26.45
C ALA A 9 -19.56 -0.78 26.01
N ALA A 10 -18.84 -0.08 26.88
CA ALA A 10 -17.47 0.37 26.64
C ALA A 10 -16.42 -0.76 26.65
N GLU A 11 -16.72 -1.92 27.25
CA GLU A 11 -15.80 -3.06 27.28
C GLU A 11 -15.89 -3.90 26.00
N ALA A 12 -16.96 -3.76 25.22
CA ALA A 12 -17.13 -4.45 23.93
C ALA A 12 -16.35 -3.80 22.77
N ASP A 13 -16.08 -2.49 22.85
CA ASP A 13 -15.29 -1.77 21.83
C ASP A 13 -13.78 -1.99 21.98
N ALA A 14 -13.29 -2.29 23.20
CA ALA A 14 -11.87 -2.54 23.44
C ALA A 14 -11.39 -3.93 22.97
N GLU A 15 -12.30 -4.88 22.74
CA GLU A 15 -11.95 -6.20 22.19
C GLU A 15 -11.92 -6.23 20.65
N ALA A 16 -12.49 -5.22 19.98
CA ALA A 16 -12.40 -5.08 18.52
C ALA A 16 -11.01 -4.59 18.06
N GLU A 17 -10.20 -4.02 18.95
CA GLU A 17 -8.87 -3.46 18.67
C GLU A 17 -7.74 -4.50 18.49
N LYS A 18 -8.02 -5.81 18.51
CA LYS A 18 -6.97 -6.85 18.47
C LYS A 18 -7.26 -8.10 17.66
N ILE A 19 -8.13 -8.02 16.66
CA ILE A 19 -8.17 -9.06 15.63
C ILE A 19 -7.32 -8.56 14.47
N LEU A 20 -5.99 -8.67 14.61
CA LEU A 20 -5.13 -8.81 13.44
C LEU A 20 -5.69 -10.03 12.70
N VAL A 21 -6.35 -9.78 11.57
CA VAL A 21 -6.83 -10.85 10.70
C VAL A 21 -5.59 -11.48 10.11
N HIS A 22 -5.03 -12.46 10.83
CA HIS A 22 -3.92 -13.28 10.38
C HIS A 22 -4.40 -14.15 9.22
N SER A 23 -4.31 -13.58 8.03
CA SER A 23 -4.45 -14.32 6.78
C SER A 23 -3.05 -14.76 6.37
N PRO A 24 -2.78 -16.07 6.25
CA PRO A 24 -1.48 -16.55 5.79
C PRO A 24 -1.14 -16.04 4.38
N VAL A 25 -2.16 -15.66 3.59
CA VAL A 25 -1.98 -15.01 2.29
C VAL A 25 -1.45 -13.57 2.48
N LEU A 26 -2.07 -12.77 3.37
CA LEU A 26 -1.61 -11.40 3.65
C LEU A 26 -0.20 -11.38 4.23
N ASP A 27 0.09 -12.28 5.17
CA ASP A 27 1.42 -12.34 5.79
C ASP A 27 2.51 -12.64 4.74
N ARG A 28 2.22 -13.54 3.81
CA ARG A 28 3.13 -13.88 2.70
C ARG A 28 3.23 -12.78 1.65
N LEU A 29 2.12 -12.11 1.37
CA LEU A 29 2.07 -11.02 0.43
C LEU A 29 2.86 -9.82 0.96
N GLU A 30 2.72 -9.50 2.24
CA GLU A 30 3.49 -8.45 2.91
C GLU A 30 4.98 -8.77 2.93
N GLU A 31 5.35 -10.03 3.22
CA GLU A 31 6.74 -10.50 3.13
C GLU A 31 7.30 -10.33 1.71
N PHE A 32 6.52 -10.70 0.69
CA PHE A 32 6.91 -10.56 -0.72
C PHE A 32 7.09 -9.10 -1.14
N PHE A 33 6.14 -8.23 -0.82
CA PHE A 33 6.26 -6.79 -1.12
C PHE A 33 7.33 -6.07 -0.30
N SER A 34 7.79 -6.68 0.79
CA SER A 34 8.95 -6.20 1.57
C SER A 34 10.28 -6.71 1.01
N ASP A 35 10.27 -7.59 0.01
CA ASP A 35 11.50 -8.10 -0.58
C ASP A 35 12.28 -6.96 -1.29
N PRO A 36 13.62 -6.89 -1.13
CA PRO A 36 14.44 -5.87 -1.78
C PRO A 36 14.28 -5.81 -3.30
N SER A 37 14.02 -6.93 -3.97
CA SER A 37 13.85 -6.96 -5.43
C SER A 37 12.55 -6.26 -5.85
N VAL A 38 11.47 -6.46 -5.10
CA VAL A 38 10.16 -5.85 -5.35
C VAL A 38 10.20 -4.37 -5.00
N THR A 39 10.66 -4.05 -3.79
CA THR A 39 10.75 -2.66 -3.31
C THR A 39 11.69 -1.81 -4.16
N SER A 40 12.81 -2.36 -4.66
CA SER A 40 13.69 -1.65 -5.58
C SER A 40 13.04 -1.40 -6.93
N ALA A 41 12.31 -2.38 -7.49
CA ALA A 41 11.61 -2.19 -8.76
C ALA A 41 10.52 -1.10 -8.66
N ILE A 42 9.77 -1.08 -7.56
CA ILE A 42 8.78 -0.02 -7.29
C ILE A 42 9.47 1.33 -7.12
N ASN A 43 10.56 1.39 -6.34
CA ASN A 43 11.32 2.63 -6.14
C ASN A 43 11.91 3.16 -7.47
N ASP A 44 12.50 2.29 -8.28
CA ASP A 44 13.07 2.66 -9.59
C ASP A 44 12.00 3.20 -10.52
N PHE A 45 10.81 2.59 -10.52
CA PHE A 45 9.63 3.11 -11.21
C PHE A 45 9.26 4.51 -10.69
N CYS A 46 9.11 4.69 -9.38
CA CYS A 46 8.74 5.97 -8.79
C CYS A 46 9.77 7.07 -9.14
N CYS A 47 11.07 6.76 -9.09
CA CYS A 47 12.13 7.68 -9.49
C CYS A 47 12.06 8.06 -10.98
N ALA A 48 11.79 7.09 -11.87
CA ALA A 48 11.64 7.34 -13.30
C ALA A 48 10.43 8.24 -13.62
N HIS A 49 9.40 8.19 -12.78
CA HIS A 49 8.15 8.94 -12.93
C HIS A 49 7.98 10.03 -11.86
N ALA A 50 9.06 10.55 -11.27
CA ALA A 50 9.02 11.53 -10.18
C ALA A 50 8.24 12.82 -10.52
N SER A 51 8.05 13.15 -11.79
CA SER A 51 7.20 14.27 -12.24
C SER A 51 5.70 14.06 -12.01
N VAL A 52 5.27 12.84 -11.67
CA VAL A 52 3.88 12.53 -11.32
C VAL A 52 3.63 12.92 -9.88
N THR A 53 2.78 13.93 -9.68
CA THR A 53 2.44 14.45 -8.35
C THR A 53 0.94 14.64 -8.21
N PRO A 54 0.38 14.54 -6.99
CA PRO A 54 -1.01 14.92 -6.76
C PRO A 54 -1.26 16.38 -7.17
N LEU A 55 -2.24 16.62 -8.04
CA LEU A 55 -2.69 17.97 -8.36
C LEU A 55 -3.88 18.37 -7.49
N ALA A 56 -4.20 19.67 -7.50
CA ALA A 56 -5.40 20.19 -6.83
C ALA A 56 -6.68 19.56 -7.40
N GLU A 57 -7.69 19.39 -6.56
CA GLU A 57 -8.98 18.85 -6.97
C GLU A 57 -9.59 19.66 -8.12
N GLY A 58 -9.96 18.98 -9.21
CA GLY A 58 -10.49 19.61 -10.42
C GLY A 58 -9.45 20.12 -11.42
N ALA A 59 -8.15 19.97 -11.13
CA ALA A 59 -7.11 20.21 -12.13
C ALA A 59 -7.06 19.07 -13.16
N GLU A 60 -6.76 19.41 -14.41
CA GLU A 60 -6.55 18.43 -15.47
C GLU A 60 -5.15 17.81 -15.32
N HIS A 61 -5.09 16.47 -15.24
CA HIS A 61 -3.82 15.76 -15.21
C HIS A 61 -3.22 15.65 -16.62
N PRO A 62 -1.89 15.78 -16.78
CA PRO A 62 -1.22 15.45 -18.03
C PRO A 62 -1.52 14.01 -18.48
N LEU A 63 -1.58 13.77 -19.80
CA LEU A 63 -1.86 12.44 -20.34
C LEU A 63 -0.82 11.41 -19.89
N GLU A 64 0.42 11.84 -19.71
CA GLU A 64 1.55 11.04 -19.26
C GLU A 64 1.30 10.42 -17.88
N TYR A 65 0.46 11.02 -17.03
CA TYR A 65 0.13 10.47 -15.71
C TYR A 65 -0.67 9.18 -15.84
N HIS A 66 -1.62 9.14 -16.79
CA HIS A 66 -2.38 7.93 -17.04
C HIS A 66 -1.51 6.84 -17.68
N THR A 67 -0.57 7.21 -18.55
CA THR A 67 0.43 6.27 -19.07
C THR A 67 1.26 5.67 -17.94
N ALA A 68 1.79 6.49 -17.02
CA ALA A 68 2.53 6.01 -15.86
C ALA A 68 1.67 5.10 -14.96
N PHE A 69 0.40 5.43 -14.76
CA PHE A 69 -0.52 4.56 -14.02
C PHE A 69 -0.67 3.17 -14.66
N LEU A 70 -0.84 3.09 -15.98
CA LEU A 70 -0.95 1.80 -16.68
C LEU A 70 0.35 0.99 -16.61
N GLU A 71 1.50 1.66 -16.67
CA GLU A 71 2.81 1.02 -16.50
C GLU A 71 3.00 0.50 -15.08
N TYR A 72 2.59 1.26 -14.06
CA TYR A 72 2.57 0.82 -12.66
C TYR A 72 1.63 -0.37 -12.46
N ALA A 73 0.41 -0.29 -12.97
CA ALA A 73 -0.57 -1.37 -12.87
C ALA A 73 -0.01 -2.68 -13.43
N LYS A 74 0.64 -2.61 -14.60
CA LYS A 74 1.28 -3.75 -15.23
C LYS A 74 2.45 -4.29 -14.41
N LEU A 75 3.30 -3.41 -13.84
CA LEU A 75 4.40 -3.82 -12.96
C LEU A 75 3.87 -4.63 -11.77
N ILE A 76 2.86 -4.13 -11.08
CA ILE A 76 2.27 -4.82 -9.93
C ILE A 76 1.59 -6.13 -10.36
N GLU A 77 0.87 -6.14 -11.48
CA GLU A 77 0.24 -7.36 -12.03
C GLU A 77 1.29 -8.46 -12.30
N GLU A 78 2.41 -8.12 -12.93
CA GLU A 78 3.50 -9.06 -13.19
C GLU A 78 4.11 -9.63 -11.90
N GLN A 79 4.33 -8.78 -10.89
CA GLN A 79 4.89 -9.19 -9.59
C GLN A 79 3.91 -10.09 -8.83
N VAL A 80 2.63 -9.76 -8.81
CA VAL A 80 1.59 -10.55 -8.14
C VAL A 80 1.35 -11.88 -8.85
N ALA A 81 1.38 -11.90 -10.19
CA ALA A 81 1.27 -13.13 -10.96
C ALA A 81 2.44 -14.09 -10.67
N ALA A 82 3.66 -13.55 -10.55
CA ALA A 82 4.83 -14.34 -10.16
C ALA A 82 4.68 -14.90 -8.73
N PHE A 83 4.25 -14.07 -7.78
CA PHE A 83 3.97 -14.50 -6.40
C PHE A 83 2.92 -15.62 -6.33
N MET A 84 1.80 -15.47 -7.04
CA MET A 84 0.73 -16.48 -7.08
C MET A 84 1.26 -17.81 -7.65
N ALA A 85 2.06 -17.75 -8.72
CA ALA A 85 2.65 -18.94 -9.33
C ALA A 85 3.66 -19.65 -8.41
N GLU A 86 4.44 -18.89 -7.64
CA GLU A 86 5.44 -19.44 -6.71
C GLU A 86 4.79 -20.12 -5.49
N HIS A 87 3.75 -19.51 -4.93
CA HIS A 87 3.13 -19.98 -3.69
C HIS A 87 1.88 -20.84 -3.90
N GLY A 88 1.41 -20.97 -5.15
CA GLY A 88 0.22 -21.76 -5.49
C GLY A 88 -1.09 -21.12 -5.02
N PHE A 89 -1.13 -19.79 -4.93
CA PHE A 89 -2.34 -19.04 -4.61
C PHE A 89 -3.14 -18.73 -5.89
N SER A 90 -4.45 -18.64 -5.74
CA SER A 90 -5.35 -18.17 -6.80
C SER A 90 -5.65 -16.68 -6.64
N GLU A 91 -6.14 -16.04 -7.70
CA GLU A 91 -6.63 -14.65 -7.64
C GLU A 91 -7.72 -14.47 -6.58
N GLU A 92 -8.60 -15.47 -6.42
CA GLU A 92 -9.67 -15.45 -5.43
C GLU A 92 -9.11 -15.41 -4.00
N ASP A 93 -8.02 -16.14 -3.72
CA ASP A 93 -7.36 -16.10 -2.42
C ASP A 93 -6.82 -14.70 -2.09
N ILE A 94 -6.22 -14.01 -3.07
CA ILE A 94 -5.71 -12.65 -2.92
C ILE A 94 -6.86 -11.67 -2.65
N VAL A 95 -7.94 -11.75 -3.43
CA VAL A 95 -9.10 -10.86 -3.28
C VAL A 95 -9.77 -11.07 -1.93
N ILE A 96 -9.99 -12.32 -1.51
CA ILE A 96 -10.55 -12.64 -0.20
C ILE A 96 -9.65 -12.10 0.91
N ALA A 97 -8.34 -12.28 0.79
CA ALA A 97 -7.37 -11.78 1.76
C ALA A 97 -7.45 -10.25 1.87
N ALA A 98 -7.44 -9.53 0.74
CA ALA A 98 -7.51 -8.07 0.69
C ALA A 98 -8.82 -7.52 1.27
N LEU A 99 -9.96 -8.17 1.00
CA LEU A 99 -11.27 -7.75 1.51
C LEU A 99 -11.39 -7.81 3.04
N HIS A 100 -10.61 -8.69 3.68
CA HIS A 100 -10.60 -8.84 5.13
C HIS A 100 -9.41 -8.12 5.79
N ALA A 101 -8.56 -7.47 5.00
CA ALA A 101 -7.43 -6.70 5.50
C ALA A 101 -7.93 -5.40 6.16
N PRO A 102 -7.56 -5.12 7.42
CA PRO A 102 -7.86 -3.83 8.01
C PRO A 102 -7.12 -2.71 7.25
N PRO A 103 -7.78 -1.56 7.02
CA PRO A 103 -7.20 -0.47 6.24
C PRO A 103 -5.96 0.11 6.92
N GLY A 104 -4.93 0.40 6.13
CA GLY A 104 -3.69 1.04 6.61
C GLY A 104 -2.78 0.16 7.47
N VAL A 105 -3.02 -1.16 7.51
CA VAL A 105 -2.19 -2.11 8.28
C VAL A 105 -1.13 -2.80 7.44
N HIS A 106 -1.41 -3.02 6.16
CA HIS A 106 -0.56 -3.79 5.25
C HIS A 106 -0.16 -2.94 4.06
N THR A 107 1.14 -2.67 3.91
CA THR A 107 1.66 -1.85 2.80
C THR A 107 1.48 -2.56 1.46
N CYS A 108 1.46 -3.90 1.44
CA CYS A 108 1.14 -4.65 0.21
C CYS A 108 -0.25 -4.32 -0.35
N ILE A 109 -1.22 -4.03 0.50
CA ILE A 109 -2.58 -3.67 0.08
C ILE A 109 -2.60 -2.28 -0.54
N ASP A 110 -1.80 -1.34 -0.02
CA ASP A 110 -1.68 0.01 -0.61
C ASP A 110 -1.08 -0.07 -2.02
N TYR A 111 -0.07 -0.94 -2.23
CA TYR A 111 0.50 -1.16 -3.57
C TYR A 111 -0.51 -1.78 -4.54
N LEU A 112 -1.28 -2.78 -4.10
CA LEU A 112 -2.35 -3.38 -4.90
C LEU A 112 -3.44 -2.37 -5.22
N LEU A 113 -3.88 -1.59 -4.23
CA LEU A 113 -4.92 -0.58 -4.43
C LEU A 113 -4.45 0.50 -5.41
N ALA A 114 -3.19 0.94 -5.31
CA ALA A 114 -2.60 1.87 -6.27
C ALA A 114 -2.52 1.28 -7.69
N SER A 115 -2.53 -0.04 -7.87
CA SER A 115 -2.51 -0.65 -9.21
C SER A 115 -3.88 -0.63 -9.91
N THR A 116 -4.97 -0.50 -9.14
CA THR A 116 -6.34 -0.53 -9.67
C THR A 116 -7.03 0.83 -9.57
N GLU A 117 -6.68 1.64 -8.57
CA GLU A 117 -7.29 2.93 -8.28
C GLU A 117 -6.31 4.08 -8.58
N TYR A 118 -6.65 4.87 -9.60
CA TYR A 118 -5.82 5.98 -10.06
C TYR A 118 -5.54 7.03 -8.97
N THR A 119 -6.50 7.29 -8.08
CA THR A 119 -6.31 8.23 -6.96
C THR A 119 -5.31 7.70 -5.94
N ALA A 120 -5.35 6.40 -5.63
CA ALA A 120 -4.41 5.75 -4.72
C ALA A 120 -2.99 5.74 -5.32
N PHE A 121 -2.87 5.53 -6.64
CA PHE A 121 -1.60 5.69 -7.36
C PHE A 121 -0.99 7.09 -7.20
N LEU A 122 -1.78 8.15 -7.43
CA LEU A 122 -1.27 9.51 -7.27
C LEU A 122 -0.83 9.81 -5.83
N GLN A 123 -1.60 9.33 -4.84
CA GLN A 123 -1.23 9.45 -3.43
C GLN A 123 0.10 8.75 -3.14
N LEU A 124 0.29 7.53 -3.64
CA LEU A 124 1.53 6.78 -3.50
C LEU A 124 2.72 7.53 -4.12
N MET A 125 2.59 8.02 -5.36
CA MET A 125 3.63 8.82 -6.02
C MET A 125 3.96 10.09 -5.23
N GLY A 126 2.95 10.77 -4.69
CA GLY A 126 3.13 11.92 -3.81
C GLY A 126 3.91 11.61 -2.53
N GLN A 127 3.68 10.44 -1.93
CA GLN A 127 4.42 9.98 -0.75
C GLN A 127 5.90 9.72 -1.09
N PHE A 128 6.19 9.06 -2.22
CA PHE A 128 7.57 8.84 -2.68
C PHE A 128 8.31 10.14 -2.96
N ASN A 129 7.67 11.10 -3.63
CA ASN A 129 8.27 12.41 -3.89
C ASN A 129 8.56 13.18 -2.60
N SER A 130 7.61 13.16 -1.65
CA SER A 130 7.78 13.81 -0.35
C SER A 130 8.95 13.19 0.44
N LEU A 131 9.14 11.87 0.34
CA LEU A 131 10.25 11.17 0.98
C LEU A 131 11.59 11.54 0.32
N ALA A 132 11.64 11.61 -1.01
CA ALA A 132 12.84 12.00 -1.75
C ALA A 132 13.30 13.42 -1.39
N ASP A 133 12.36 14.38 -1.32
CA ASP A 133 12.63 15.77 -0.94
C ASP A 133 13.20 15.87 0.49
N ALA A 134 12.65 15.11 1.44
CA ALA A 134 13.09 15.13 2.84
C ALA A 134 14.52 14.59 3.04
N VAL A 135 14.99 13.69 2.16
CA VAL A 135 16.35 13.13 2.21
C VAL A 135 17.38 14.11 1.65
N ASP A 136 17.00 14.94 0.68
CA ASP A 136 17.89 15.97 0.11
C ASP A 136 18.21 17.06 1.14
N ASP A 137 17.19 17.53 1.88
CA ASP A 137 17.32 18.55 2.93
C ASP A 137 18.22 18.14 4.10
N THR A 138 18.36 16.83 4.38
CA THR A 138 19.21 16.34 5.47
C THR A 138 20.69 16.23 5.09
N ASN A 139 21.01 16.22 3.80
CA ASN A 139 22.38 16.10 3.31
C ASN A 139 23.14 17.44 3.28
N ASP A 140 22.41 18.56 3.37
CA ASP A 140 22.98 19.92 3.42
C ASP A 140 23.66 20.24 4.78
N TYR A 141 23.35 19.49 5.85
CA TYR A 141 23.91 19.70 7.20
C TYR A 141 25.26 19.04 7.47
N LYS A 142 25.87 18.34 6.50
CA LYS A 142 27.16 17.64 6.68
C LYS A 142 28.38 18.31 6.05
N ASP A 143 28.22 19.45 5.38
CA ASP A 143 29.33 20.17 4.73
C ASP A 143 29.49 21.63 5.21
N SER A 144 29.14 21.93 6.47
CA SER A 144 29.38 23.23 7.12
C SER A 144 30.11 23.12 8.45
#